data_AF-A0A517PM82-F1
#
_entry.id   AF-A0A517PM82-F1
#
_cell.length_a   1.000
_cell.length_b   1.000
_cell.length_c   1.000
_cell.angle_alpha   90.00
_cell.angle_beta   90.00
_cell.angle_gamma   90.00
#
_symmetry.space_group_name_H-M   'P 1'
#
loop_
_entity.id
_entity.type
_entity.pdbx_description
1 polymer ?
#
loop_
_entity_poly.entity_id
_entity_poly.type
_entity_poly.pdbx_seq_one_letter_code
_entity_poly.pdbx_strand_id
1 'polypeptide(L)'
;MSLFAVGLRSTPDDLLAILGLAIALSAYLSGIRLYARQRIADIPENDPQRDERKRKIQIKLAWLTLADAPMVFSAFLLGLTVLWYPVTGFKPYASFVPLGMGLFLFAGVAMVIQHMLAWYDTLSELIEQVALNIMLVMLIVAGVLWWIFLYLEQH
;
A
#
# COMPACT_ATOMS: atom_id res chain seq x y z
N MET A 1 -20.16 28.09 -12.32
CA MET A 1 -19.86 26.69 -11.95
C MET A 1 -20.03 25.79 -13.19
N SER A 2 -19.07 25.78 -14.11
CA SER A 2 -19.21 25.04 -15.40
C SER A 2 -17.88 24.56 -16.01
N LEU A 3 -16.78 24.53 -15.24
CA LEU A 3 -15.45 24.18 -15.76
C LEU A 3 -15.05 22.69 -15.60
N PHE A 4 -15.90 21.83 -15.01
CA PHE A 4 -15.59 20.40 -14.83
C PHE A 4 -16.28 19.45 -15.83
N ALA A 5 -17.05 19.96 -16.80
CA ALA A 5 -17.90 19.13 -17.66
C ALA A 5 -17.29 18.79 -19.04
N VAL A 6 -16.07 19.25 -19.36
CA VAL A 6 -15.56 19.21 -20.75
C VAL A 6 -14.70 17.97 -21.09
N GLY A 7 -14.32 17.11 -20.14
CA GLY A 7 -13.24 16.13 -20.38
C GLY A 7 -13.57 14.62 -20.37
N LEU A 8 -14.72 14.17 -19.88
CA LEU A 8 -14.94 12.74 -19.58
C LEU A 8 -16.11 12.15 -20.38
N ARG A 9 -16.01 12.17 -21.71
CA ARG A 9 -16.78 11.23 -22.54
C ARG A 9 -16.02 9.90 -22.56
N SER A 10 -16.05 9.18 -21.43
CA SER A 10 -15.48 7.84 -21.34
C SER A 10 -16.32 6.90 -22.21
N THR A 11 -15.69 6.24 -23.17
CA THR A 11 -16.33 5.22 -23.99
C THR A 11 -16.59 3.96 -23.15
N PRO A 12 -17.52 3.07 -23.56
CA PRO A 12 -17.74 1.80 -22.86
C PRO A 12 -16.46 0.98 -22.69
N ASP A 13 -15.55 1.04 -23.67
CA ASP A 13 -14.26 0.35 -23.64
C ASP A 13 -13.32 0.93 -22.58
N ASP A 14 -13.31 2.25 -22.40
CA ASP A 14 -12.53 2.91 -21.34
C ASP A 14 -13.05 2.53 -19.94
N LEU A 15 -14.38 2.46 -19.77
CA LEU A 15 -15.00 2.04 -18.50
C LEU A 15 -14.71 0.58 -18.18
N LEU A 16 -14.68 -0.29 -19.19
CA LEU A 16 -14.29 -1.69 -19.05
C LEU A 16 -12.81 -1.83 -18.65
N ALA A 17 -11.93 -1.04 -19.24
CA ALA A 17 -10.51 -1.02 -18.87
C ALA A 17 -10.31 -0.57 -17.41
N ILE A 18 -10.96 0.51 -17.00
CA ILE A 18 -10.92 1.01 -15.61
C ILE A 18 -11.51 -0.02 -14.64
N LEU A 19 -12.62 -0.66 -15.00
CA LEU A 19 -13.23 -1.73 -14.21
C LEU A 19 -12.27 -2.91 -14.06
N GLY A 20 -11.64 -3.36 -15.14
CA GLY A 20 -10.65 -4.43 -15.11
C GLY A 20 -9.46 -4.10 -14.19
N LEU A 21 -8.97 -2.86 -14.27
CA LEU A 21 -7.91 -2.37 -13.39
C LEU A 21 -8.35 -2.33 -11.92
N ALA A 22 -9.57 -1.86 -11.65
CA ALA A 22 -10.14 -1.82 -10.29
C ALA A 22 -10.29 -3.23 -9.70
N ILE A 23 -10.73 -4.20 -10.50
CA ILE A 23 -10.84 -5.61 -10.08
C ILE A 23 -9.46 -6.20 -9.79
N ALA A 24 -8.48 -5.99 -10.68
CA ALA A 24 -7.13 -6.50 -10.50
C ALA A 24 -6.47 -5.94 -9.23
N LEU A 25 -6.61 -4.63 -9.00
CA LEU A 25 -6.10 -3.96 -7.81
C LEU A 25 -6.82 -4.43 -6.53
N SER A 26 -8.13 -4.66 -6.59
CA SER A 26 -8.89 -5.21 -5.46
C SER A 26 -8.43 -6.64 -5.12
N ALA A 27 -8.17 -7.48 -6.13
CA ALA A 27 -7.62 -8.82 -5.92
C ALA A 27 -6.22 -8.77 -5.30
N TYR A 28 -5.37 -7.86 -5.76
CA TYR A 28 -4.04 -7.62 -5.18
C TYR A 28 -4.11 -7.22 -3.69
N LEU A 29 -4.99 -6.27 -3.34
CA LEU A 29 -5.22 -5.84 -1.97
C LEU A 29 -5.76 -6.98 -1.07
N SER A 30 -6.66 -7.81 -1.61
CA SER A 30 -7.14 -9.01 -0.93
C SER A 30 -6.01 -9.98 -0.60
N GLY A 31 -5.08 -10.18 -1.53
CA GLY A 31 -3.86 -10.97 -1.32
C GLY A 31 -2.99 -10.45 -0.17
N ILE A 32 -2.77 -9.13 -0.12
CA ILE A 32 -2.02 -8.49 0.97
C ILE A 32 -2.74 -8.69 2.32
N ARG A 33 -4.07 -8.54 2.35
CA ARG A 33 -4.87 -8.74 3.58
C ARG A 33 -4.76 -10.18 4.08
N LEU A 34 -4.77 -11.15 3.17
CA LEU A 34 -4.60 -12.57 3.51
C LEU A 34 -3.19 -12.85 4.07
N TYR A 35 -2.15 -12.36 3.39
CA TYR A 35 -0.76 -12.49 3.84
C TYR A 35 -0.55 -11.90 5.24
N ALA A 36 -1.12 -10.72 5.50
CA ALA A 36 -0.99 -10.08 6.81
C ALA A 36 -1.75 -10.83 7.92
N ARG A 37 -2.89 -11.48 7.62
CA ARG A 37 -3.57 -12.38 8.57
C ARG A 37 -2.75 -13.62 8.86
N GLN A 38 -2.14 -14.23 7.84
CA GLN A 38 -1.21 -15.34 8.02
C GLN A 38 -0.05 -14.92 8.92
N ARG A 39 0.52 -13.74 8.68
CA ARG A 39 1.61 -13.20 9.50
C ARG A 39 1.24 -12.97 10.96
N ILE A 40 -0.03 -12.63 11.25
CA ILE A 40 -0.56 -12.55 12.62
C ILE A 40 -0.70 -13.94 13.25
N ALA A 41 -1.13 -14.93 12.46
CA ALA A 41 -1.30 -16.31 12.90
C ALA A 41 0.04 -16.99 13.22
N ASP A 42 1.09 -16.63 12.49
CA ASP A 42 2.45 -17.17 12.65
C ASP A 42 3.21 -16.60 13.87
N ILE A 43 2.62 -15.65 14.62
CA ILE A 43 3.28 -15.08 15.82
C ILE A 43 3.19 -16.10 16.97
N PRO A 44 4.33 -16.53 17.55
CA PRO A 44 4.35 -17.51 18.63
C PRO A 44 3.50 -17.07 19.83
N GLU A 45 2.78 -18.01 20.44
CA GLU A 45 1.88 -17.71 21.57
C GLU A 45 2.60 -17.24 22.83
N ASN A 46 3.88 -17.58 22.97
CA ASN A 46 4.69 -17.29 24.16
C ASN A 46 5.52 -15.99 24.04
N ASP A 47 5.28 -15.15 23.04
CA ASP A 47 6.04 -13.91 22.83
C ASP A 47 5.46 -12.75 23.67
N PRO A 48 6.21 -12.14 24.61
CA PRO A 48 5.73 -11.03 25.43
C PRO A 48 5.36 -9.77 24.63
N GLN A 49 5.81 -9.66 23.37
CA GLN A 49 5.45 -8.55 22.46
C GLN A 49 4.33 -8.88 21.47
N ARG A 50 3.67 -10.05 21.61
CA ARG A 50 2.64 -10.54 20.68
C ARG A 50 1.52 -9.53 20.46
N ASP A 51 0.98 -8.96 21.53
CA ASP A 51 -0.18 -8.06 21.45
C ASP A 51 0.18 -6.72 20.78
N GLU A 52 1.39 -6.22 21.01
CA GLU A 52 1.86 -4.99 20.37
C GLU A 52 2.08 -5.20 18.86
N ARG A 53 2.71 -6.32 18.46
CA ARG A 53 2.91 -6.68 17.04
C ARG A 53 1.58 -6.91 16.32
N LYS A 54 0.66 -7.64 16.96
CA LYS A 54 -0.70 -7.84 16.42
C LYS A 54 -1.41 -6.51 16.20
N ARG A 55 -1.36 -5.60 17.18
CA ARG A 55 -1.98 -4.27 17.08
C ARG A 55 -1.39 -3.44 15.95
N LYS A 56 -0.06 -3.44 15.78
CA LYS A 56 0.61 -2.75 14.65
C LYS A 56 0.14 -3.28 13.30
N ILE A 57 0.04 -4.61 13.13
CA ILE A 57 -0.45 -5.20 11.87
C ILE A 57 -1.93 -4.89 11.66
N GLN A 58 -2.76 -4.95 12.71
CA GLN A 58 -4.18 -4.61 12.62
C GLN A 58 -4.42 -3.15 12.21
N ILE A 59 -3.63 -2.21 12.74
CA ILE A 59 -3.71 -0.80 12.35
C ILE A 59 -3.35 -0.65 10.86
N LYS A 60 -2.25 -1.27 10.41
CA LYS A 60 -1.88 -1.28 8.97
C LYS A 60 -2.99 -1.91 8.11
N LEU A 61 -3.65 -2.96 8.60
CA LEU A 61 -4.80 -3.59 7.93
C LEU A 61 -6.03 -2.69 7.86
N ALA A 62 -6.32 -1.95 8.92
CA ALA A 62 -7.44 -1.02 8.97
C ALA A 62 -7.24 0.11 7.95
N TRP A 63 -6.03 0.66 7.87
CA TRP A 63 -5.65 1.65 6.85
C TRP A 63 -5.76 1.07 5.43
N LEU A 64 -5.29 -0.15 5.21
CA LEU A 64 -5.42 -0.82 3.90
C LEU A 64 -6.90 -0.99 3.52
N THR A 65 -7.74 -1.34 4.50
CA THR A 65 -9.18 -1.54 4.30
C THR A 65 -9.91 -0.23 3.98
N LEU A 66 -9.46 0.89 4.54
CA LEU A 66 -9.99 2.21 4.23
C LEU A 66 -9.71 2.61 2.77
N ALA A 67 -8.59 2.17 2.19
CA ALA A 67 -8.27 2.37 0.77
C ALA A 67 -9.00 1.37 -0.15
N ASP A 68 -9.19 0.14 0.31
CA ASP A 68 -9.85 -0.96 -0.41
C ASP A 68 -11.36 -0.74 -0.56
N ALA A 69 -12.05 -0.23 0.46
CA ALA A 69 -13.51 -0.05 0.42
C ALA A 69 -13.99 0.89 -0.71
N PRO A 70 -13.38 2.08 -0.94
CA PRO A 70 -13.69 2.92 -2.09
C PRO A 70 -13.40 2.23 -3.44
N MET A 71 -12.35 1.40 -3.52
CA MET A 71 -12.01 0.66 -4.75
C MET A 71 -13.05 -0.39 -5.09
N VAL A 72 -13.48 -1.20 -4.12
CA VAL A 72 -14.54 -2.19 -4.31
C VAL A 72 -15.85 -1.51 -4.69
N PHE A 73 -16.20 -0.42 -4.00
CA PHE A 73 -17.43 0.32 -4.29
C PHE A 73 -17.39 1.00 -5.66
N SER A 74 -16.21 1.48 -6.07
CA SER A 74 -15.97 1.96 -7.44
C SER A 74 -16.20 0.86 -8.49
N ALA A 75 -15.54 -0.29 -8.34
CA ALA A 75 -15.69 -1.42 -9.25
C ALA A 75 -17.15 -1.88 -9.35
N PHE A 76 -17.87 -1.90 -8.22
CA PHE A 76 -19.28 -2.23 -8.18
C PHE A 76 -20.15 -1.23 -8.97
N LEU A 77 -19.97 0.08 -8.77
CA LEU A 77 -20.73 1.11 -9.48
C LEU A 77 -20.42 1.15 -10.99
N LEU A 78 -19.15 1.00 -11.36
CA LEU A 78 -18.74 0.93 -12.77
C LEU A 78 -19.25 -0.36 -13.43
N GLY A 79 -19.16 -1.49 -12.74
CA GLY A 79 -19.71 -2.77 -13.19
C GLY A 79 -21.22 -2.71 -13.39
N LEU A 80 -21.96 -2.10 -12.46
CA LEU A 80 -23.39 -1.81 -12.65
C LEU A 80 -23.60 -0.96 -13.90
N THR A 81 -22.85 0.13 -14.08
CA THR A 81 -23.04 0.99 -15.26
C THR A 81 -22.88 0.21 -16.58
N VAL A 82 -21.86 -0.64 -16.67
CA VAL A 82 -21.55 -1.39 -17.90
C VAL A 82 -22.52 -2.55 -18.13
N LEU A 83 -22.86 -3.30 -17.09
CA LEU A 83 -23.64 -4.54 -17.21
C LEU A 83 -25.15 -4.34 -17.09
N TRP A 84 -25.61 -3.23 -16.52
CA TRP A 84 -27.04 -3.02 -16.25
C TRP A 84 -27.89 -2.97 -17.52
N TYR A 85 -27.46 -2.23 -18.54
CA TYR A 85 -28.21 -2.13 -19.79
C TYR A 85 -28.25 -3.46 -20.56
N PRO A 86 -27.13 -4.18 -20.78
CA PRO A 86 -27.17 -5.51 -21.39
C PRO A 86 -28.05 -6.52 -20.66
N VAL A 87 -28.12 -6.47 -19.33
CA VAL A 87 -28.85 -7.46 -18.51
C VAL A 87 -30.33 -7.11 -18.35
N THR A 88 -30.65 -5.83 -18.18
CA THR A 88 -32.01 -5.39 -17.81
C THR A 88 -32.74 -4.65 -18.93
N GLY A 89 -32.03 -4.19 -19.96
CA GLY A 89 -32.57 -3.31 -21.01
C GLY A 89 -32.79 -1.86 -20.56
N PHE A 90 -32.58 -1.54 -19.27
CA PHE A 90 -32.76 -0.20 -18.73
C PHE A 90 -31.44 0.57 -18.71
N LYS A 91 -31.52 1.89 -18.93
CA LYS A 91 -30.33 2.75 -18.80
C LYS A 91 -29.91 2.85 -17.33
N PRO A 92 -28.61 2.70 -17.02
CA PRO A 92 -28.10 2.88 -15.67
C PRO A 92 -28.27 4.34 -15.21
N TYR A 93 -28.24 4.53 -13.89
CA TYR A 93 -28.34 5.86 -13.29
C TYR A 93 -27.12 6.71 -13.68
N ALA A 94 -27.35 7.92 -14.21
CA ALA A 94 -26.29 8.77 -14.77
C ALA A 94 -25.18 9.13 -13.76
N SER A 95 -25.50 9.19 -12.46
CA SER A 95 -24.53 9.51 -11.42
C SER A 95 -23.57 8.37 -11.07
N PHE A 96 -23.79 7.14 -11.53
CA PHE A 96 -22.93 6.00 -11.19
C PHE A 96 -21.52 6.12 -11.77
N VAL A 97 -21.40 6.66 -12.99
CA VAL A 97 -20.09 6.89 -13.64
C VAL A 97 -19.23 7.90 -12.87
N PRO A 98 -19.68 9.15 -12.62
CA PRO A 98 -18.86 10.12 -11.89
C PRO A 98 -18.58 9.70 -10.45
N LEU A 99 -19.52 9.03 -9.76
CA LEU A 99 -19.29 8.47 -8.43
C LEU A 99 -18.25 7.35 -8.47
N GLY A 100 -18.41 6.38 -9.37
CA GLY A 100 -17.49 5.26 -9.54
C GLY A 100 -16.07 5.73 -9.87
N MET A 101 -15.92 6.67 -10.80
CA MET A 101 -14.61 7.26 -11.13
C MET A 101 -14.03 8.07 -9.98
N GLY A 102 -14.85 8.85 -9.24
CA GLY A 102 -14.38 9.61 -8.09
C GLY A 102 -13.83 8.70 -6.98
N LEU A 103 -14.52 7.59 -6.70
CA LEU A 103 -14.07 6.58 -5.75
C LEU A 103 -12.81 5.85 -6.23
N PHE A 104 -12.71 5.57 -7.53
CA PHE A 104 -11.51 4.97 -8.13
C PHE A 104 -10.29 5.86 -7.92
N LEU A 105 -10.42 7.15 -8.24
CA LEU A 105 -9.34 8.12 -8.07
C LEU A 105 -8.95 8.28 -6.61
N PHE A 106 -9.94 8.35 -5.70
CA PHE A 106 -9.68 8.41 -4.26
C PHE A 106 -8.90 7.18 -3.78
N ALA A 107 -9.32 5.98 -4.17
CA ALA A 107 -8.62 4.74 -3.82
C ALA A 107 -7.20 4.70 -4.41
N GLY A 108 -7.02 5.12 -5.66
CA GLY A 108 -5.72 5.19 -6.31
C GLY A 108 -4.76 6.12 -5.59
N VAL A 109 -5.21 7.32 -5.22
CA VAL A 109 -4.39 8.28 -4.43
C VAL A 109 -4.03 7.70 -3.07
N ALA A 110 -4.99 7.10 -2.35
CA ALA A 110 -4.74 6.47 -1.07
C ALA A 110 -3.70 5.33 -1.17
N MET A 111 -3.77 4.52 -2.22
CA MET A 111 -2.82 3.44 -2.48
C MET A 111 -1.41 3.97 -2.78
N VAL A 112 -1.29 5.03 -3.58
CA VAL A 112 0.01 5.67 -3.86
C VAL A 112 0.62 6.24 -2.58
N ILE A 113 -0.17 6.91 -1.73
CA ILE A 113 0.31 7.42 -0.44
C ILE A 113 0.80 6.27 0.44
N GLN A 114 0.02 5.19 0.56
CA GLN A 114 0.42 4.01 1.32
C GLN A 114 1.70 3.38 0.78
N HIS A 115 1.86 3.33 -0.54
CA HIS A 115 3.06 2.82 -1.18
C HIS A 115 4.27 3.70 -0.90
N MET A 116 4.12 5.03 -0.96
CA MET A 116 5.19 5.98 -0.63
C MET A 116 5.61 5.88 0.84
N LEU A 117 4.67 5.72 1.77
CA LEU A 117 4.97 5.51 3.19
C LEU A 117 5.73 4.19 3.41
N ALA A 118 5.29 3.10 2.78
CA ALA A 118 5.98 1.82 2.89
C ALA A 118 7.40 1.86 2.29
N TRP A 119 7.57 2.60 1.19
CA TRP A 119 8.87 2.82 0.58
C TRP A 119 9.78 3.67 1.48
N TYR A 120 9.25 4.73 2.08
CA TYR A 120 9.97 5.57 3.03
C TYR A 120 10.44 4.77 4.25
N ASP A 121 9.56 3.96 4.86
CA ASP A 121 9.92 3.08 5.99
C ASP A 121 11.10 2.16 5.60
N THR A 122 10.99 1.49 4.45
CA THR A 122 12.04 0.58 3.94
C THR A 122 13.36 1.31 3.70
N LEU A 123 13.31 2.52 3.14
CA LEU A 123 14.50 3.30 2.83
C LEU A 123 15.16 3.83 4.10
N SER A 124 14.38 4.25 5.11
CA SER A 124 14.91 4.67 6.40
C SER A 124 15.61 3.52 7.15
N GLU A 125 15.02 2.32 7.15
CA GLU A 125 15.63 1.13 7.76
C GLU A 125 16.95 0.76 7.06
N LEU A 126 17.00 0.85 5.73
CA LEU A 126 18.22 0.58 4.96
C LEU A 126 19.34 1.58 5.28
N ILE A 127 19.01 2.88 5.34
CA ILE A 127 19.98 3.92 5.67
C ILE A 127 20.51 3.73 7.08
N GLU A 128 19.64 3.40 8.03
CA GLU A 128 20.03 3.15 9.42
C GLU A 128 20.98 1.95 9.52
N GLN A 129 20.68 0.84 8.84
CA GLN A 129 21.58 -0.33 8.79
C GLN A 129 22.93 -0.02 8.16
N VAL A 130 22.96 0.72 7.04
CA VAL A 130 24.20 1.11 6.38
C VAL A 130 25.04 2.01 7.28
N ALA A 131 24.43 2.99 7.95
CA ALA A 131 25.10 3.87 8.90
C ALA A 131 25.68 3.07 10.09
N LEU A 132 24.91 2.12 10.63
CA LEU A 132 25.34 1.24 11.72
C LEU A 132 26.54 0.38 11.33
N ASN A 133 26.53 -0.17 10.12
CA ASN A 133 27.64 -0.95 9.59
C ASN A 133 28.90 -0.10 9.37
N ILE A 134 28.76 1.12 8.84
CA ILE A 134 29.89 2.05 8.68
C ILE A 134 30.48 2.42 10.05
N MET A 135 29.64 2.72 11.04
CA MET A 135 30.08 3.04 12.39
C MET A 135 30.82 1.86 13.05
N LEU A 136 30.34 0.63 12.86
CA LEU A 136 31.00 -0.57 13.37
C LEU A 136 32.39 -0.75 12.73
N VAL A 137 32.51 -0.59 11.41
CA VAL A 137 33.80 -0.68 10.71
C VAL A 137 34.76 0.39 11.20
N MET A 138 34.31 1.64 11.36
CA MET A 138 35.12 2.73 11.91
C MET A 138 35.63 2.42 13.32
N LEU A 139 34.79 1.85 14.19
CA LEU A 139 35.15 1.41 15.54
C LEU A 139 36.22 0.31 15.52
N ILE A 140 36.09 -0.68 14.64
CA ILE A 140 37.08 -1.75 14.49
C ILE A 140 38.42 -1.19 14.02
N VAL A 141 38.41 -0.32 13.01
CA VAL A 141 39.63 0.32 12.50
C VAL A 141 40.30 1.16 13.59
N ALA A 142 39.54 1.96 14.33
CA ALA A 142 40.06 2.75 15.45
C ALA A 142 40.68 1.86 16.54
N GLY A 143 40.02 0.74 16.88
CA GLY A 143 40.53 -0.23 17.85
C GLY A 143 41.84 -0.89 17.40
N VAL A 144 41.95 -1.26 16.12
CA VAL A 144 43.18 -1.84 15.56
C VAL A 144 44.33 -0.82 15.55
N LEU A 145 44.07 0.42 15.14
CA LEU A 145 45.07 1.48 15.15
C LEU A 145 45.56 1.79 16.58
N TRP A 146 44.63 1.83 17.53
CA TRP A 146 44.97 2.01 18.95
C TRP A 146 45.82 0.86 19.49
N TRP A 147 45.50 -0.38 19.14
CA TRP A 147 46.29 -1.54 19.54
C TRP A 147 47.70 -1.51 18.94
N ILE A 148 47.83 -1.14 17.66
CA ILE A 148 49.14 -0.96 17.00
C ILE A 148 49.97 0.12 17.70
N PHE A 149 49.34 1.25 18.05
CA PHE A 149 50.00 2.32 18.79
C PHE A 149 50.55 1.85 20.14
N LEU A 150 49.73 1.16 20.94
CA LEU A 150 50.15 0.60 22.23
C LEU A 150 51.26 -0.44 22.08
N TYR A 151 51.23 -1.25 21.02
CA TYR A 151 52.26 -2.25 20.75
C TYR A 151 53.61 -1.60 20.42
N LEU A 152 53.61 -0.52 19.63
CA LEU A 152 54.81 0.25 19.29
C LEU A 152 55.38 1.04 20.48
N GLU A 153 54.57 1.38 21.47
CA GLU A 153 55.05 2.09 22.67
C GLU A 153 55.77 1.14 23.65
N GLN A 154 55.52 -0.17 23.55
CA GLN A 154 56.09 -1.19 24.44
C GLN A 154 57.35 -1.88 23.87
N HIS A 155 57.71 -1.62 22.62
CA HIS A 155 58.83 -2.24 21.89
C HIS A 155 59.65 -1.22 21.13
#